data_AF-A0A7C4I8M6-F1
#
_entry.id   AF-A0A7C4I8M6-F1
#
_cell.length_a   1.000
_cell.length_b   1.000
_cell.length_c   1.000
_cell.angle_alpha   90.00
_cell.angle_beta   90.00
_cell.angle_gamma   90.00
#
_symmetry.space_group_name_H-M   'P 1'
#
loop_
_entity.id
_entity.type
_entity.pdbx_description
1 polymer ?
#
loop_
_entity_poly.entity_id
_entity_poly.type
_entity_poly.pdbx_seq_one_letter_code
_entity_poly.pdbx_strand_id
1 'polypeptide(L)' 'KRLAERFGINLGGEGGEYETFVIDAPFFNMRIELLKWDRIWEESCGKFIIREAVLSPK' A
#
# COMPACT_ATOMS: atom_id res chain seq x y z
N LYS A 1 9.20 -14.38 -1.16
CA LYS A 1 9.44 -15.70 -0.53
C LYS A 1 10.54 -15.64 0.53
N ARG A 2 11.78 -15.23 0.20
CA ARG A 2 12.90 -15.18 1.17
C ARG A 2 12.63 -14.46 2.51
N LEU A 3 11.85 -13.38 2.53
CA LEU A 3 11.48 -12.68 3.78
C LEU A 3 10.42 -13.44 4.60
N ALA A 4 9.35 -13.91 3.94
CA ALA A 4 8.33 -14.76 4.53
C ALA A 4 8.95 -16.02 5.19
N GLU A 5 9.83 -16.70 4.47
CA GLU A 5 10.53 -17.90 4.97
C GLU A 5 11.48 -17.58 6.15
N ARG A 6 12.11 -16.42 6.15
CA ARG A 6 13.10 -16.03 7.17
C ARG A 6 12.45 -15.48 8.44
N PHE A 7 11.34 -14.77 8.32
CA PHE A 7 10.74 -14.00 9.42
C PHE A 7 9.32 -14.45 9.75
N GLY A 8 8.77 -15.43 9.03
CA GLY A 8 7.42 -15.95 9.27
C GLY A 8 6.29 -15.05 8.76
N ILE A 9 6.60 -14.08 7.89
CA ILE A 9 5.62 -13.13 7.33
C ILE A 9 4.65 -13.86 6.38
N ASN A 10 3.36 -13.70 6.60
CA ASN A 10 2.28 -14.09 5.70
C ASN A 10 2.32 -13.31 4.38
N LEU A 11 2.37 -14.02 3.25
CA LEU A 11 2.45 -13.41 1.91
C LEU A 11 1.20 -12.64 1.47
N GLY A 12 0.06 -12.87 2.13
CA GLY A 12 -1.18 -12.13 1.92
C GLY A 12 -1.35 -10.92 2.85
N GLY A 13 -0.46 -10.74 3.82
CA GLY A 13 -0.57 -9.68 4.83
C GLY A 13 -1.60 -9.97 5.92
N GLU A 14 -2.06 -11.22 6.03
CA GLU A 14 -3.00 -11.62 7.08
C GLU A 14 -2.44 -11.36 8.48
N GLY A 15 -3.32 -11.17 9.46
CA GLY A 15 -2.89 -10.82 10.82
C GLY A 15 -2.42 -9.38 10.98
N GLY A 16 -2.61 -8.54 9.96
CA GLY A 16 -2.27 -7.11 10.01
C GLY A 16 -0.78 -6.83 9.80
N GLU A 17 -0.07 -7.71 9.11
CA GLU A 17 1.38 -7.56 8.87
C GLU A 17 1.71 -6.40 7.93
N TYR A 18 0.81 -6.11 6.99
CA TYR A 18 0.84 -4.91 6.18
C TYR A 18 -0.54 -4.60 5.63
N GLU A 19 -0.72 -3.33 5.26
CA GLU A 19 -1.93 -2.84 4.64
C GLU A 19 -1.64 -2.44 3.18
N THR A 20 -2.67 -2.49 2.34
CA THR A 20 -2.56 -2.09 0.92
C THR A 20 -3.68 -1.16 0.51
N PHE A 21 -3.43 -0.37 -0.54
CA PHE A 21 -4.43 0.51 -1.15
C PHE A 21 -4.38 0.33 -2.67
N VAL A 22 -5.51 -0.03 -3.27
CA VAL A 22 -5.61 -0.30 -4.71
C VAL A 22 -5.79 1.01 -5.46
N ILE A 23 -4.76 1.42 -6.23
CA ILE A 23 -4.79 2.66 -7.02
C ILE A 23 -5.38 2.48 -8.42
N ASP A 24 -5.39 1.25 -8.94
CA ASP A 24 -5.99 0.92 -10.23
C ASP A 24 -6.43 -0.55 -10.26
N ALA A 25 -7.56 -0.81 -10.92
CA ALA A 25 -8.11 -2.14 -11.11
C ALA A 25 -8.87 -2.20 -12.44
N PRO A 26 -9.02 -3.38 -13.07
CA PRO A 26 -9.66 -3.50 -14.39
C PRO A 26 -11.03 -2.83 -14.48
N PHE A 27 -11.83 -2.91 -13.42
CA PHE A 27 -13.19 -2.36 -13.36
C PHE A 27 -13.27 -0.89 -12.93
N PHE A 28 -12.14 -0.22 -12.64
CA PHE A 28 -12.14 1.23 -12.43
C PHE A 28 -12.38 1.95 -13.76
N ASN A 29 -13.07 3.09 -13.76
CA ASN A 29 -13.19 3.93 -14.98
C ASN A 29 -11.98 4.87 -15.16
N MET A 30 -11.29 5.19 -14.07
CA MET A 30 -10.12 6.05 -13.98
C MET A 30 -9.20 5.50 -12.87
N ARG A 31 -7.89 5.69 -13.00
CA ARG A 31 -6.93 5.33 -11.94
C ARG A 31 -6.83 6.46 -10.91
N ILE A 32 -6.40 6.13 -9.71
CA ILE A 32 -6.07 7.08 -8.65
C ILE A 32 -4.60 7.44 -8.78
N GLU A 33 -4.30 8.70 -9.08
CA GLU A 33 -2.95 9.24 -9.11
C GLU A 33 -2.64 9.91 -7.76
N LEU A 34 -1.56 9.47 -7.11
CA LEU A 34 -1.11 10.02 -5.82
C LEU A 34 -0.22 11.23 -6.08
N LEU A 35 -0.68 12.42 -5.73
CA LEU A 35 0.07 13.67 -5.94
C LEU A 35 1.02 13.97 -4.79
N LYS A 36 0.58 13.70 -3.55
CA LYS A 36 1.36 13.96 -2.34
C LYS A 36 1.11 12.89 -1.31
N TRP A 37 2.19 12.43 -0.69
CA TRP A 37 2.15 11.42 0.35
C TRP A 37 3.34 11.57 1.31
N ASP A 38 3.18 11.05 2.52
CA ASP A 38 4.22 10.95 3.53
C ASP A 38 4.50 9.48 3.87
N ARG A 39 5.75 9.17 4.20
CA ARG A 39 6.14 7.92 4.85
C ARG A 39 6.49 8.21 6.29
N ILE A 40 5.77 7.59 7.21
CA ILE A 40 6.01 7.67 8.64
C ILE A 40 6.51 6.31 9.11
N TRP A 41 7.58 6.28 9.88
CA TRP A 41 8.12 5.06 10.48
C TRP A 41 8.24 5.25 11.99
N GLU A 42 7.64 4.34 12.75
CA GLU A 42 7.55 4.33 14.20
C GLU A 42 8.11 2.99 14.69
N GLU A 43 9.37 3.00 15.14
CA GLU A 43 10.09 1.83 15.63
C GLU A 43 10.13 0.65 14.63
N SER A 44 9.18 -0.27 14.74
CA SER A 44 9.08 -1.49 13.94
C SER A 44 7.90 -1.49 12.96
N CYS A 45 7.07 -0.44 12.96
CA CYS A 45 5.93 -0.30 12.06
C CYS A 45 6.00 1.01 11.27
N GLY A 46 5.23 1.08 10.18
CA GLY A 46 5.21 2.25 9.32
C GLY A 46 3.84 2.49 8.71
N LYS A 47 3.60 3.74 8.32
CA LYS A 47 2.36 4.19 7.67
C LYS A 47 2.71 4.95 6.39
N PHE A 48 1.95 4.71 5.35
CA PHE A 48 1.99 5.47 4.10
C PHE A 48 0.75 6.36 4.04
N ILE A 49 0.92 7.67 4.23
CA ILE A 49 -0.19 8.61 4.33
C ILE A 49 -0.35 9.34 3.01
N ILE A 50 -1.41 9.01 2.26
CA ILE A 50 -1.80 9.76 1.06
C ILE A 50 -2.44 11.08 1.52
N ARG A 51 -1.84 12.21 1.12
CA ARG A 51 -2.33 13.55 1.47
C ARG A 51 -3.21 14.13 0.37
N GLU A 52 -2.79 13.94 -0.88
CA GLU A 52 -3.46 14.49 -2.05
C GLU A 52 -3.44 13.45 -3.17
N ALA A 53 -4.59 13.23 -3.81
CA ALA A 53 -4.75 12.32 -4.93
C ALA A 53 -5.86 12.83 -5.86
N VAL A 54 -5.77 12.43 -7.14
CA VAL A 54 -6.73 12.80 -8.18
C VAL A 54 -7.13 11.57 -9.00
N LEU A 55 -8.24 11.66 -9.72
CA LEU A 55 -8.61 10.67 -10.72
C LEU A 55 -7.97 11.06 -12.06
N SER A 56 -7.27 10.11 -12.68
CA SER A 56 -6.66 10.26 -14.00
C SER A 56 -7.24 9.22 -14.96
N PRO A 57 -7.40 9.54 -16.26
CA PRO A 57 -7.55 8.52 -17.28
C PRO A 57 -6.48 7.42 -17.14
N LYS A 58 -6.89 6.18 -17.41
CA LYS A 58 -6.02 5.00 -17.31
C LYS A 58 -4.88 5.06 -18.31
#